data_AF-A0A1C7LWV1-F1
#
_entry.id   AF-A0A1C7LWV1-F1
#
_cell.length_a   1.000
_cell.length_b   1.000
_cell.length_c   1.000
_cell.angle_alpha   90.00
_cell.angle_beta   90.00
_cell.angle_gamma   90.00
#
_symmetry.space_group_name_H-M   'P 1'
#
loop_
_entity.id
_entity.type
_entity.pdbx_description
1 polymer ?
#
loop_
_entity_poly.entity_id
_entity_poly.type
_entity_poly.pdbx_seq_one_letter_code
_entity_poly.pdbx_strand_id
1 'polypeptide(L)'
;MHRAHRELTVHAAFQREANVLIHPVVGLTKPSDIDHYIRVRVYEAIMAKYPKGMGHLRLLPLAMHMTGPREVVWHAIIRKNFGATHFVMRRDHAGSGKNSQGKDFYGPYDAQDL
;
A
#
# COMPACT_ATOMS: atom_id res chain seq x y z
N MET A 1 1.53 5.45 -8.42
CA MET A 1 2.68 4.50 -8.39
C MET A 1 3.68 4.92 -9.45
N HIS A 2 4.96 4.67 -9.22
CA HIS A 2 6.07 5.05 -10.11
C HIS A 2 6.97 3.84 -10.34
N ARG A 3 8.03 3.97 -11.16
CA ARG A 3 8.95 2.87 -11.50
C ARG A 3 9.45 2.10 -10.27
N ALA A 4 9.92 2.80 -9.23
CA ALA A 4 10.40 2.16 -8.00
C ALA A 4 9.35 1.24 -7.35
N HIS A 5 8.06 1.63 -7.38
CA HIS A 5 6.98 0.83 -6.83
C HIS A 5 6.72 -0.45 -7.65
N ARG A 6 6.84 -0.34 -8.98
CA ARG A 6 6.72 -1.49 -9.87
C ARG A 6 7.88 -2.45 -9.67
N GLU A 7 9.12 -1.97 -9.64
CA GLU A 7 10.28 -2.84 -9.40
C GLU A 7 10.21 -3.52 -8.04
N LEU A 8 9.83 -2.79 -6.98
CA LEU A 8 9.67 -3.34 -5.64
C LEU A 8 8.65 -4.49 -5.60
N THR A 9 7.47 -4.30 -6.18
CA THR A 9 6.41 -5.33 -6.16
C THR A 9 6.76 -6.53 -7.04
N VAL A 10 7.42 -6.31 -8.19
CA VAL A 10 7.91 -7.40 -9.04
C VAL A 10 9.01 -8.19 -8.34
N HIS A 11 9.99 -7.53 -7.71
CA HIS A 11 11.03 -8.22 -6.94
C HIS A 11 10.46 -9.00 -5.76
N ALA A 12 9.51 -8.42 -5.02
CA ALA A 12 8.86 -9.12 -3.90
C ALA A 12 8.10 -10.38 -4.36
N ALA A 13 7.40 -10.29 -5.50
CA ALA A 13 6.73 -11.44 -6.11
C ALA A 13 7.71 -12.53 -6.51
N PHE A 14 8.82 -12.20 -7.18
CA PHE A 14 9.85 -13.18 -7.54
C PHE A 14 10.48 -13.84 -6.30
N GLN A 15 10.84 -13.06 -5.28
CA GLN A 15 11.45 -13.60 -4.06
C GLN A 15 10.53 -14.54 -3.26
N ARG A 16 9.22 -14.41 -3.43
CA ARG A 16 8.21 -15.21 -2.72
C ARG A 16 7.48 -16.20 -3.62
N GLU A 17 7.93 -16.35 -4.88
CA GLU A 17 7.29 -17.18 -5.90
C GLU A 17 5.77 -16.95 -5.99
N ALA A 18 5.36 -15.68 -5.95
CA ALA A 18 3.97 -15.25 -5.83
C ALA A 18 3.55 -14.32 -6.97
N ASN A 19 2.23 -14.12 -7.12
CA ASN A 19 1.67 -13.08 -7.97
C ASN A 19 1.49 -11.76 -7.19
N VAL A 20 1.30 -10.66 -7.92
CA VAL A 20 1.15 -9.31 -7.34
C VAL A 20 -0.33 -8.91 -7.32
N LEU A 21 -0.83 -8.52 -6.15
CA LEU A 21 -2.08 -7.79 -6.00
C LEU A 21 -1.78 -6.31 -5.73
N ILE A 22 -2.09 -5.44 -6.70
CA ILE A 22 -2.12 -3.99 -6.52
C ILE A 22 -3.47 -3.63 -5.90
N HIS A 23 -3.45 -3.32 -4.60
CA HIS A 23 -4.66 -3.13 -3.79
C HIS A 23 -4.79 -1.71 -3.20
N PRO A 24 -4.93 -0.67 -4.06
CA PRO A 24 -4.97 0.72 -3.62
C PRO A 24 -6.28 1.04 -2.90
N VAL A 25 -6.17 1.91 -1.90
CA VAL A 25 -7.32 2.47 -1.19
C VAL A 25 -7.98 3.57 -2.03
N VAL A 26 -9.29 3.48 -2.20
CA VAL A 26 -10.13 4.48 -2.92
C VAL A 26 -11.27 5.05 -2.06
N GLY A 27 -11.30 4.73 -0.76
CA GLY A 27 -12.16 5.41 0.20
C GLY A 27 -11.47 6.67 0.76
N LEU A 28 -11.57 6.87 2.07
CA LEU A 28 -10.91 8.00 2.74
C LEU A 28 -9.42 7.72 2.91
N THR A 29 -8.56 8.62 2.43
CA THR A 29 -7.09 8.57 2.63
C THR A 29 -6.61 9.85 3.32
N LYS A 30 -5.30 10.15 3.26
CA LYS A 30 -4.79 11.38 3.87
C LYS A 30 -5.36 12.60 3.14
N PRO A 31 -5.76 13.69 3.83
CA PRO A 31 -6.37 14.87 3.19
C PRO A 31 -5.53 15.52 2.08
N SER A 32 -4.21 15.37 2.12
CA SER A 32 -3.28 15.92 1.13
C SER A 32 -3.03 15.00 -0.07
N ASP A 33 -3.67 13.84 -0.15
CA ASP A 33 -3.42 12.88 -1.22
C ASP A 33 -4.01 13.33 -2.55
N ILE A 34 -3.40 12.86 -3.64
CA ILE A 34 -3.93 13.02 -5.00
C ILE A 34 -5.32 12.36 -5.07
N ASP A 35 -6.24 13.04 -5.73
CA ASP A 35 -7.60 12.55 -5.98
C ASP A 35 -7.62 11.10 -6.52
N HIS A 36 -8.59 10.34 -6.05
CA HIS A 36 -8.67 8.91 -6.33
C HIS A 36 -8.97 8.61 -7.80
N TYR A 37 -9.69 9.46 -8.55
CA TYR A 37 -9.92 9.23 -9.98
C TYR A 37 -8.61 9.29 -10.76
N ILE A 38 -7.75 10.26 -10.43
CA ILE A 38 -6.41 10.37 -11.02
C ILE A 38 -5.56 9.16 -10.64
N ARG A 39 -5.57 8.76 -9.36
CA ARG A 39 -4.80 7.61 -8.88
C ARG A 39 -5.24 6.31 -9.56
N VAL A 40 -6.54 6.07 -9.73
CA VAL A 40 -7.10 4.89 -10.41
C VAL A 40 -6.58 4.81 -11.85
N ARG A 41 -6.65 5.90 -12.62
CA ARG A 41 -6.09 5.95 -13.99
C ARG A 41 -4.60 5.64 -14.02
N VAL A 42 -3.84 6.12 -13.02
CA VAL A 42 -2.40 5.80 -12.88
C VAL A 42 -2.18 4.31 -12.59
N TYR A 43 -3.02 3.69 -11.75
CA TYR A 43 -2.92 2.26 -11.47
C TYR A 43 -3.27 1.43 -12.70
N GLU A 44 -4.32 1.78 -13.44
CA GLU A 44 -4.67 1.11 -14.70
C GLU A 44 -3.53 1.22 -15.73
N ALA A 45 -2.98 2.42 -15.92
CA ALA A 45 -1.90 2.66 -16.87
C ALA A 45 -0.61 1.87 -16.53
N ILE A 46 -0.28 1.74 -15.23
CA ILE A 46 0.93 1.00 -14.82
C ILE A 46 0.77 -0.52 -14.95
N MET A 47 -0.46 -1.07 -15.00
CA MET A 47 -0.68 -2.52 -15.15
C MET A 47 -0.03 -3.06 -16.42
N ALA A 48 -0.01 -2.27 -17.51
CA ALA A 48 0.65 -2.64 -18.76
C ALA A 48 2.19 -2.79 -18.64
N LYS A 49 2.79 -2.39 -17.51
CA LYS A 49 4.23 -2.53 -17.23
C LYS A 49 4.58 -3.76 -16.39
N TYR A 50 3.60 -4.57 -15.99
CA TYR A 50 3.85 -5.86 -15.32
C TYR A 50 3.98 -6.98 -16.34
N PRO A 51 4.75 -8.04 -16.03
CA PRO A 51 4.71 -9.28 -16.81
C PRO A 51 3.27 -9.79 -16.95
N LYS A 52 2.94 -10.35 -18.12
CA LYS A 52 1.59 -10.83 -18.43
C LYS A 52 1.14 -11.86 -17.40
N GLY A 53 -0.04 -11.65 -16.80
CA GLY A 53 -0.63 -12.56 -15.81
C GLY A 53 -0.09 -12.41 -14.38
N MET A 54 0.99 -11.65 -14.15
CA MET A 54 1.59 -11.51 -12.82
C MET A 54 0.82 -10.55 -11.91
N GLY A 55 0.35 -9.42 -12.46
CA GLY A 55 -0.26 -8.33 -11.68
C GLY A 55 -1.79 -8.30 -11.80
N HIS A 56 -2.46 -8.16 -10.66
CA HIS A 56 -3.91 -7.97 -10.56
C HIS A 56 -4.23 -6.64 -9.87
N LEU A 57 -5.17 -5.87 -10.42
CA LEU A 57 -5.66 -4.62 -9.81
C LEU A 57 -7.05 -4.84 -9.21
N ARG A 58 -7.19 -4.49 -7.93
CA ARG A 58 -8.48 -4.45 -7.21
C ARG A 58 -8.51 -3.21 -6.34
N LEU A 59 -9.63 -2.49 -6.34
CA LEU A 59 -9.78 -1.28 -5.52
C LEU A 59 -10.30 -1.65 -4.12
N LEU A 60 -9.74 -1.02 -3.09
CA LEU A 60 -10.15 -1.23 -1.70
C LEU A 60 -10.95 -0.01 -1.20
N PRO A 61 -12.26 -0.15 -0.94
CA PRO A 61 -13.08 0.93 -0.35
C PRO A 61 -12.86 1.01 1.17
N LEU A 62 -11.64 1.32 1.58
CA LEU A 62 -11.26 1.49 3.00
C LEU A 62 -11.24 2.98 3.37
N ALA A 63 -11.71 3.30 4.57
CA ALA A 63 -11.41 4.56 5.23
C ALA A 63 -10.15 4.37 6.07
N MET A 64 -9.04 4.98 5.67
CA MET A 64 -7.79 4.96 6.42
C MET A 64 -7.90 5.91 7.62
N HIS A 65 -7.37 5.48 8.76
CA HIS A 65 -7.34 6.28 9.98
C HIS A 65 -5.98 6.97 10.19
N MET A 66 -4.96 6.58 9.41
CA MET A 66 -3.59 7.03 9.54
C MET A 66 -2.98 6.72 10.92
N THR A 67 -3.37 5.56 11.49
CA THR A 67 -3.00 5.12 12.85
C THR A 67 -1.76 4.23 12.92
N GLY A 68 -0.88 4.33 11.92
CA GLY A 68 0.47 3.76 11.94
C GLY A 68 0.48 2.23 12.19
N PRO A 69 1.26 1.72 13.16
CA PRO A 69 1.43 0.29 13.40
C PRO A 69 0.13 -0.50 13.56
N ARG A 70 -0.86 0.04 14.27
CA ARG A 70 -2.15 -0.65 14.46
C ARG A 70 -2.90 -0.83 13.13
N GLU A 71 -2.84 0.17 12.29
CA GLU A 71 -3.47 0.14 10.97
C GLU A 71 -2.76 -0.84 10.02
N VAL A 72 -1.47 -1.06 10.20
CA VAL A 72 -0.70 -2.04 9.41
C VAL A 72 -1.17 -3.46 9.70
N VAL A 73 -1.36 -3.81 10.97
CA VAL A 73 -1.95 -5.11 11.36
C VAL A 73 -3.37 -5.23 10.81
N TRP A 74 -4.17 -4.17 10.91
CA TRP A 74 -5.51 -4.14 10.33
C TRP A 74 -5.50 -4.34 8.80
N HIS A 75 -4.57 -3.69 8.10
CA HIS A 75 -4.37 -3.84 6.66
C HIS A 75 -3.98 -5.27 6.31
N ALA A 76 -3.09 -5.90 7.07
CA ALA A 76 -2.70 -7.30 6.89
C ALA A 76 -3.92 -8.24 7.03
N ILE A 77 -4.76 -8.03 8.06
CA ILE A 77 -6.01 -8.79 8.25
C ILE A 77 -6.95 -8.61 7.07
N ILE A 78 -7.18 -7.37 6.62
CA ILE A 78 -8.01 -7.08 5.45
C ILE A 78 -7.46 -7.82 4.23
N ARG A 79 -6.16 -7.72 3.95
CA ARG A 79 -5.58 -8.36 2.75
C ARG A 79 -5.62 -9.88 2.85
N LYS A 80 -5.44 -10.46 4.03
CA LYS A 80 -5.67 -11.89 4.28
C LYS A 80 -7.10 -12.30 3.93
N ASN A 81 -8.11 -11.52 4.35
CA ASN A 81 -9.52 -11.80 4.03
C ASN A 81 -9.83 -11.66 2.53
N PHE A 82 -9.06 -10.86 1.79
CA PHE A 82 -9.11 -10.77 0.33
C PHE A 82 -8.28 -11.86 -0.38
N GLY A 83 -7.76 -12.85 0.37
CA GLY A 83 -7.04 -14.00 -0.17
C GLY A 83 -5.54 -13.79 -0.38
N ALA A 84 -4.96 -12.68 0.09
CA ALA A 84 -3.51 -12.48 0.00
C ALA A 84 -2.77 -13.34 1.04
N THR A 85 -1.69 -14.00 0.63
CA THR A 85 -0.82 -14.80 1.51
C THR A 85 0.36 -13.98 2.06
N HIS A 86 0.71 -12.88 1.38
CA HIS A 86 1.81 -12.00 1.75
C HIS A 86 1.33 -10.54 1.70
N PHE A 87 1.92 -9.70 2.54
CA PHE A 87 1.63 -8.27 2.59
C PHE A 87 2.93 -7.46 2.61
N VAL A 88 3.03 -6.48 1.71
CA VAL A 88 4.21 -5.60 1.62
C VAL A 88 4.04 -4.42 2.55
N MET A 89 4.82 -4.41 3.62
CA MET A 89 4.96 -3.27 4.53
C MET A 89 6.07 -2.32 4.04
N ARG A 90 5.97 -1.04 4.40
CA ARG A 90 6.95 -0.02 4.00
C ARG A 90 7.40 0.76 5.23
N ARG A 91 8.43 1.60 5.07
CA ARG A 91 8.79 2.62 6.04
C ARG A 91 7.60 3.56 6.28
N ASP A 92 7.29 3.86 7.54
CA ASP A 92 6.20 4.76 7.96
C ASP A 92 4.82 4.35 7.37
N HIS A 93 4.53 3.05 7.35
CA HIS A 93 3.30 2.53 6.75
C HIS A 93 2.07 3.01 7.53
N ALA A 94 1.10 3.60 6.81
CA ALA A 94 -0.10 4.21 7.37
C ALA A 94 0.15 5.29 8.45
N GLY A 95 1.35 5.89 8.46
CA GLY A 95 1.69 6.97 9.39
C GLY A 95 1.05 8.30 9.04
N SER A 96 0.70 9.08 10.06
CA SER A 96 0.19 10.45 9.90
C SER A 96 1.30 11.46 9.53
N GLY A 97 2.58 11.07 9.62
CA GLY A 97 3.75 11.91 9.39
C GLY A 97 4.17 12.64 10.67
N LYS A 98 4.35 13.96 10.58
CA LYS A 98 4.80 14.83 11.68
C LYS A 98 3.70 15.72 12.23
N ASN A 99 3.75 16.02 13.51
CA ASN A 99 2.90 17.03 14.14
C ASN A 99 3.40 18.46 13.85
N SER A 100 2.68 19.48 14.34
CA SER A 100 3.02 20.89 14.15
C SER A 100 4.36 21.32 14.77
N GLN A 101 4.92 20.52 15.68
CA GLN A 101 6.23 20.73 16.30
C GLN A 101 7.35 19.97 15.58
N GLY A 102 7.06 19.33 14.45
CA GLY A 102 8.04 18.57 13.66
C GLY A 102 8.40 17.19 14.23
N LYS A 103 7.68 16.70 15.25
CA LYS A 103 7.86 15.36 15.82
C LYS A 103 7.03 14.33 15.05
N ASP A 104 7.65 13.22 14.66
CA ASP A 104 6.97 12.10 14.02
C ASP A 104 5.94 11.47 14.98
N PHE A 105 4.75 11.13 14.46
CA PHE A 105 3.71 10.44 15.23
C PHE A 105 4.10 8.98 15.54
N TYR A 106 4.83 8.35 14.63
CA TYR A 106 5.33 6.98 14.75
C TYR A 106 6.77 6.92 14.21
N GLY A 107 7.59 6.04 14.76
CA GLY A 107 8.91 5.77 14.22
C GLY A 107 8.84 5.10 12.83
N PRO A 108 9.91 5.22 12.03
CA PRO A 108 9.92 4.76 10.64
C PRO A 108 9.72 3.25 10.47
N TYR A 109 10.01 2.45 11.51
CA TYR A 109 9.95 0.99 11.50
C TYR A 109 8.99 0.40 12.54
N ASP A 110 8.32 1.22 13.36
CA ASP A 110 7.38 0.76 14.40
C ASP A 110 6.27 -0.14 13.85
N ALA A 111 5.91 0.05 12.57
CA ALA A 111 4.96 -0.77 11.85
C ALA A 111 5.42 -2.19 11.54
N GLN A 112 6.74 -2.43 11.48
CA GLN A 112 7.33 -3.73 11.17
C GLN A 112 7.58 -4.56 12.43
N ASP A 113 7.79 -3.89 13.56
CA ASP A 113 8.09 -4.54 14.85
C ASP A 113 6.83 -5.03 15.58
N LEU A 114 5.64 -4.56 15.16
CA LEU A 114 4.34 -4.95 15.73
C LEU A 114 3.75 -6.18 15.03
#